data_AF-A0A2S0MEN1-F1
#
_entry.id   AF-A0A2S0MEN1-F1
#
_cell.length_a   1.000
_cell.length_b   1.000
_cell.length_c   1.000
_cell.angle_alpha   90.00
_cell.angle_beta   90.00
_cell.angle_gamma   90.00
#
_symmetry.space_group_name_H-M   'P 1'
#
loop_
_entity.id
_entity.type
_entity.pdbx_description
1 polymer ?
#
loop_
_entity_poly.entity_id
_entity_poly.type
_entity_poly.pdbx_seq_one_letter_code
_entity_poly.pdbx_strand_id
1 'polypeptide(L)'
;MLEIINAPAPVRPEACADIDPKAAVLMGTLQGCCHPRALRLKARLATCRCGDPLAALQAEIAHLLTLSFGPAEAARRLQALQ
;
A
#
# COMPACT_ATOMS: atom_id res chain seq x y z
N MET A 1 -12.47 16.51 45.52
CA MET A 1 -12.31 15.49 44.46
C MET A 1 -12.55 16.19 43.14
N LEU A 2 -11.51 16.40 42.34
CA LEU A 2 -11.62 16.97 40.99
C LEU A 2 -11.22 15.87 40.02
N GLU A 3 -12.20 15.28 39.33
CA GLU A 3 -11.98 14.34 38.26
C GLU A 3 -11.57 15.12 37.01
N ILE A 4 -10.29 15.04 36.66
CA ILE A 4 -9.76 15.60 35.42
C ILE A 4 -10.19 14.65 34.30
N ILE A 5 -11.15 15.11 33.51
CA ILE A 5 -11.63 14.44 32.30
C ILE A 5 -10.43 14.33 31.35
N ASN A 6 -9.95 13.10 31.14
CA ASN A 6 -8.89 12.76 30.20
C ASN A 6 -9.42 12.96 28.78
N ALA A 7 -9.23 14.16 28.22
CA ALA A 7 -9.50 14.43 26.81
C ALA A 7 -8.52 13.60 25.96
N PRO A 8 -8.97 12.84 24.95
CA PRO A 8 -8.04 12.17 24.06
C PRO A 8 -7.21 13.24 23.34
N ALA A 9 -5.89 13.06 23.37
CA ALA A 9 -4.92 13.96 22.76
C ALA A 9 -5.33 14.33 21.32
N PRO A 10 -5.08 15.58 20.87
CA PRO A 10 -5.26 15.92 19.47
C PRO A 10 -4.36 15.00 18.64
N VAL A 11 -4.98 14.14 17.84
CA VAL A 11 -4.29 13.39 16.80
C VAL A 11 -3.56 14.40 15.93
N ARG A 12 -2.26 14.55 16.16
CA ARG A 12 -1.42 15.39 15.33
C ARG A 12 -1.50 14.82 13.92
N PRO A 13 -1.81 15.61 12.88
CA PRO A 13 -1.54 15.20 11.52
C PRO A 13 -0.01 15.28 11.36
N GLU A 14 0.69 14.31 11.93
CA GLU A 14 2.12 14.19 11.73
C GLU A 14 2.32 13.98 10.24
N ALA A 15 2.93 15.00 9.64
CA ALA A 15 3.26 15.11 8.24
C ALA A 15 3.78 13.79 7.68
N CYS A 16 2.92 13.02 7.03
CA CYS A 16 3.36 11.95 6.14
C CYS A 16 3.89 12.59 4.86
N ALA A 17 5.08 13.18 4.99
CA ALA A 17 5.94 13.56 3.88
C ALA A 17 6.65 12.33 3.28
N ASP A 18 6.57 11.19 3.97
CA ASP A 18 7.19 9.94 3.57
C ASP A 18 6.25 9.06 2.72
N ILE A 19 6.84 8.23 1.85
CA ILE A 19 6.11 7.30 1.00
C ILE A 19 5.47 6.26 1.92
N ASP A 20 4.21 5.91 1.66
CA ASP A 20 3.54 4.89 2.46
C ASP A 20 4.35 3.57 2.43
N PRO A 21 4.72 2.98 3.58
CA PRO A 21 5.57 1.79 3.61
C PRO A 21 4.90 0.61 2.89
N LYS A 22 3.57 0.53 2.93
CA LYS A 22 2.80 -0.50 2.21
C LYS A 22 2.85 -0.24 0.69
N ALA A 23 2.88 1.01 0.24
CA ALA A 23 3.09 1.34 -1.16
C ALA A 23 4.47 0.89 -1.66
N ALA A 24 5.51 1.06 -0.85
CA ALA A 24 6.86 0.56 -1.17
C ALA A 24 6.90 -0.97 -1.32
N VAL A 25 6.27 -1.71 -0.40
CA VAL A 25 6.16 -3.17 -0.50
C VAL A 25 5.35 -3.58 -1.74
N LEU A 26 4.23 -2.92 -2.02
CA LEU A 26 3.42 -3.15 -3.23
C LEU A 26 4.24 -2.94 -4.51
N MET A 27 5.11 -1.93 -4.56
CA MET A 27 6.02 -1.73 -5.70
C MET A 27 6.99 -2.89 -5.88
N GLY A 28 7.50 -3.45 -4.78
CA GLY A 28 8.36 -4.63 -4.76
C GLY A 28 7.66 -5.88 -5.32
N THR A 29 6.38 -6.08 -5.01
CA THR A 29 5.62 -7.22 -5.56
C THR A 29 5.52 -7.21 -7.08
N LEU A 30 5.57 -6.03 -7.69
CA LEU A 30 5.54 -5.81 -9.15
C LEU A 30 6.93 -5.97 -9.81
N GLN A 31 7.96 -6.43 -9.08
CA GLN A 31 9.26 -6.74 -9.67
C GLN A 31 9.14 -7.92 -10.65
N GLY A 32 9.74 -7.78 -11.83
CA GLY A 32 9.64 -8.78 -12.90
C GLY A 32 8.33 -8.75 -13.72
N CYS A 33 7.35 -7.90 -13.38
CA CYS A 33 6.20 -7.68 -14.26
C CYS A 33 6.60 -6.83 -15.49
N CYS A 34 6.46 -7.39 -16.70
CA CYS A 34 6.70 -6.68 -17.96
C CYS A 34 5.46 -5.96 -18.52
N HIS A 35 4.34 -5.91 -17.79
CA HIS A 35 3.12 -5.28 -18.28
C HIS A 35 3.17 -3.74 -18.16
N PRO A 36 2.67 -3.00 -19.17
CA PRO A 36 2.58 -1.54 -19.09
C PRO A 36 1.70 -1.08 -17.91
N ARG A 37 0.72 -1.90 -17.50
CA ARG A 37 -0.11 -1.66 -16.32
C ARG A 37 0.69 -1.71 -15.02
N ALA A 38 1.73 -2.55 -14.93
CA ALA A 38 2.61 -2.60 -13.76
C ALA A 38 3.40 -1.30 -13.60
N LEU A 39 3.91 -0.73 -14.70
CA LEU A 39 4.59 0.56 -14.69
C LEU A 39 3.66 1.68 -14.23
N ARG A 40 2.42 1.71 -14.74
CA ARG A 40 1.41 2.69 -14.29
C ARG A 40 1.08 2.55 -12.80
N LEU A 41 0.95 1.31 -12.30
CA LEU A 41 0.71 1.06 -10.88
C LEU A 41 1.91 1.48 -10.02
N LYS A 42 3.15 1.21 -10.45
CA LYS A 42 4.36 1.69 -9.77
C LYS A 42 4.42 3.22 -9.69
N ALA A 43 4.10 3.91 -10.78
CA ALA A 43 4.05 5.37 -10.79
C ALA A 43 2.98 5.92 -9.83
N ARG A 44 1.79 5.29 -9.78
CA ARG A 44 0.73 5.66 -8.84
C ARG A 44 1.16 5.42 -7.38
N LEU A 45 1.78 4.28 -7.08
CA LEU A 45 2.28 3.96 -5.74
C LEU A 45 3.37 4.92 -5.29
N ALA A 46 4.24 5.36 -6.20
CA ALA A 46 5.27 6.36 -5.91
C ALA A 46 4.70 7.75 -5.54
N THR A 47 3.44 8.01 -5.91
CA THR A 47 2.73 9.25 -5.53
C THR A 47 1.84 9.10 -4.29
N CYS A 48 1.61 7.88 -3.82
CA CYS A 48 0.81 7.63 -2.63
C CYS A 48 1.58 8.02 -1.37
N ARG A 49 0.91 8.79 -0.52
CA ARG A 49 1.40 9.20 0.79
C ARG A 49 0.68 8.40 1.87
N CYS A 50 1.21 8.45 3.09
CA CYS A 50 0.60 7.71 4.17
C CYS A 50 -0.82 8.22 4.47
N GLY A 51 -1.76 7.28 4.59
CA GLY A 51 -3.19 7.54 4.72
C GLY A 51 -3.97 7.46 3.40
N ASP A 52 -3.31 7.35 2.23
CA ASP A 52 -4.01 7.11 0.96
C ASP A 52 -4.65 5.72 0.93
N PRO A 53 -5.84 5.58 0.34
CA PRO A 53 -6.53 4.29 0.23
C PRO A 53 -5.81 3.35 -0.75
N LEU A 54 -4.86 2.57 -0.25
CA LEU A 54 -4.10 1.59 -1.02
C LEU A 54 -4.86 0.28 -1.33
N ALA A 55 -6.03 0.06 -0.74
CA ALA A 55 -6.80 -1.18 -0.91
C ALA A 55 -7.18 -1.44 -2.38
N ALA A 56 -7.59 -0.40 -3.11
CA ALA A 56 -7.90 -0.50 -4.53
C ALA A 56 -6.66 -0.83 -5.38
N LEU A 57 -5.53 -0.18 -5.08
CA LEU A 57 -4.25 -0.46 -5.74
C LEU A 57 -3.76 -1.88 -5.45
N GLN A 58 -3.92 -2.35 -4.22
CA GLN A 58 -3.59 -3.71 -3.82
C GLN A 58 -4.43 -4.73 -4.61
N ALA A 59 -5.73 -4.51 -4.77
CA ALA A 59 -6.59 -5.38 -5.58
C ALA A 59 -6.20 -5.37 -7.07
N GLU A 60 -5.88 -4.19 -7.64
CA GLU A 60 -5.38 -4.10 -9.02
C GLU A 60 -4.06 -4.84 -9.22
N ILE A 61 -3.14 -4.74 -8.26
CA ILE A 61 -1.86 -5.45 -8.28
C ILE A 61 -2.08 -6.95 -8.15
N ALA A 62 -2.96 -7.39 -7.24
CA ALA A 62 -3.30 -8.80 -7.09
C ALA A 62 -3.83 -9.40 -8.37
N HIS A 63 -4.74 -8.68 -9.04
CA HIS A 63 -5.28 -9.10 -10.33
C HIS A 63 -4.18 -9.17 -11.40
N LEU A 64 -3.30 -8.16 -11.47
CA LEU A 64 -2.21 -8.15 -12.43
C LEU A 64 -1.22 -9.30 -12.20
N LEU A 65 -0.81 -9.54 -10.95
CA LEU A 65 0.07 -10.65 -10.59
C LEU A 65 -0.57 -12.00 -10.91
N THR A 66 -1.87 -12.14 -10.69
CA THR A 66 -2.61 -13.36 -11.04
C THR A 66 -2.61 -13.61 -12.54
N LEU A 67 -2.76 -12.57 -13.36
CA LEU A 67 -2.69 -12.67 -14.82
C LEU A 67 -1.27 -12.96 -15.33
N SER A 68 -0.25 -12.38 -14.69
CA SER A 68 1.15 -12.51 -15.13
C SER A 68 1.83 -13.80 -14.68
N PHE A 69 1.56 -14.24 -13.45
CA PHE A 69 2.29 -15.34 -12.79
C PHE A 69 1.38 -16.43 -12.21
N GLY A 70 0.06 -16.23 -12.26
CA GLY A 70 -0.92 -17.13 -11.64
C GLY A 70 -1.26 -16.78 -10.19
N PRO A 71 -2.35 -17.36 -9.67
CA PRO A 71 -2.90 -17.01 -8.35
C PRO A 71 -1.99 -17.38 -7.18
N ALA A 72 -1.22 -18.47 -7.29
CA ALA A 72 -0.32 -18.92 -6.22
C ALA A 72 0.85 -17.94 -5.99
N GLU A 73 1.50 -17.49 -7.06
CA GLU A 73 2.60 -16.52 -6.97
C GLU A 73 2.08 -15.12 -6.60
N ALA A 74 0.88 -14.75 -7.06
CA ALA A 74 0.22 -13.53 -6.60
C ALA A 74 -0.01 -13.54 -5.08
N ALA A 75 -0.57 -14.62 -4.54
CA ALA A 75 -0.79 -14.76 -3.09
C ALA A 75 0.54 -14.71 -2.32
N ARG A 76 1.57 -15.43 -2.76
CA ARG A 76 2.89 -15.43 -2.13
C ARG A 76 3.52 -14.02 -2.06
N ARG A 77 3.41 -13.25 -3.14
CA ARG A 77 3.93 -11.87 -3.16
C ARG A 77 3.13 -10.92 -2.29
N LEU A 78 1.82 -11.13 -2.18
CA LEU A 78 0.94 -10.32 -1.33
C LEU A 78 0.99 -10.69 0.15
N GLN A 79 1.40 -11.92 0.49
CA GLN A 79 1.64 -12.31 1.89
C GLN A 79 2.69 -11.43 2.57
N ALA A 80 3.64 -10.86 1.81
CA ALA A 80 4.61 -9.90 2.33
C ALA A 80 3.98 -8.55 2.79
N LEU A 81 2.69 -8.34 2.55
CA LEU A 81 1.92 -7.15 2.97
C LEU A 81 1.06 -7.39 4.23
N GLN A 82 0.96 -8.64 4.70
CA GLN A 82 0.23 -9.03 5.90
C GLN A 82 1.14 -8.96 7.12
#